data_AF-X1UPU7-F1
#
_entry.id   AF-X1UPU7-F1
#
_cell.length_a   1.000
_cell.length_b   1.000
_cell.length_c   1.000
_cell.angle_alpha   90.00
_cell.angle_beta   90.00
_cell.angle_gamma   90.00
#
_symmetry.space_group_name_H-M   'P 1'
#
loop_
_entity.id
_entity.type
_entity.pdbx_description
1 polymer ?
#
loop_
_entity_poly.entity_id
_entity_poly.type
_entity_poly.pdbx_seq_one_letter_code
_entity_poly.pdbx_strand_id
1 'polypeptide(L)'
;VEQVEAKFAELAEVERKAKRVVETAGESVHLIHAYLNFARQCYRISQMFSGTTQLNEVYYRYQTWANRGLDEDILTDIAELCGIDITAY
;
A
#
# COMPACT_ATOMS: atom_id res chain seq x y z
N VAL A 1 7.00 -20.80 -13.63
CA VAL A 1 7.29 -20.98 -12.20
C VAL A 1 8.11 -19.80 -11.70
N GLU A 2 9.25 -19.51 -12.31
CA GLU A 2 10.13 -18.38 -11.98
C GLU A 2 9.43 -16.99 -11.93
N GLN A 3 8.61 -16.64 -12.92
CA GLN A 3 7.84 -15.37 -12.90
C GLN A 3 6.85 -15.27 -11.73
N VAL A 4 6.31 -16.40 -11.28
CA VAL A 4 5.33 -16.43 -10.19
C VAL A 4 6.07 -16.27 -8.86
N GLU A 5 7.21 -16.93 -8.69
CA GLU A 5 8.08 -16.80 -7.51
C GLU A 5 8.60 -15.37 -7.35
N ALA A 6 9.05 -14.74 -8.45
CA ALA A 6 9.50 -13.34 -8.43
C ALA A 6 8.38 -12.39 -7.94
N LYS A 7 7.15 -12.55 -8.46
CA LYS A 7 6.00 -11.73 -8.04
C LYS A 7 5.61 -11.94 -6.58
N PHE A 8 5.75 -13.16 -6.07
CA PHE A 8 5.52 -13.45 -4.65
C PHE A 8 6.61 -12.83 -3.76
N ALA A 9 7.87 -12.86 -4.20
CA ALA A 9 8.97 -12.23 -3.48
C ALA A 9 8.80 -10.69 -3.42
N GLU A 10 8.43 -10.06 -4.53
CA GLU A 10 8.12 -8.62 -4.59
C GLU A 10 6.97 -8.25 -3.64
N LEU A 11 5.86 -9.00 -3.68
CA LEU A 11 4.73 -8.77 -2.80
C LEU A 11 5.11 -8.93 -1.31
N ALA A 12 5.86 -9.99 -0.98
CA ALA A 12 6.33 -10.22 0.38
C ALA A 12 7.22 -9.08 0.88
N GLU A 13 8.06 -8.52 0.01
CA GLU A 13 8.90 -7.37 0.35
C GLU A 13 8.07 -6.10 0.58
N VAL A 14 7.04 -5.84 -0.24
CA VAL A 14 6.10 -4.73 -0.02
C VAL A 14 5.40 -4.87 1.32
N GLU A 15 4.89 -6.07 1.65
CA GLU A 15 4.23 -6.31 2.94
C GLU A 15 5.18 -6.13 4.12
N ARG A 16 6.42 -6.59 3.99
CA ARG A 16 7.44 -6.43 5.03
C ARG A 16 7.81 -4.96 5.27
N LYS A 17 7.86 -4.14 4.21
CA LYS A 17 8.09 -2.70 4.33
C LYS A 17 6.88 -2.00 4.94
N ALA A 18 5.67 -2.28 4.44
CA ALA A 18 4.43 -1.70 4.97
C ALA A 18 4.25 -2.03 6.46
N LYS A 19 4.50 -3.28 6.87
CA LYS A 19 4.47 -3.65 8.30
C LYS A 19 5.41 -2.78 9.14
N ARG A 20 6.63 -2.54 8.66
CA ARG A 20 7.61 -1.73 9.38
C ARG A 20 7.21 -0.25 9.47
N VAL A 21 6.56 0.31 8.44
CA VAL A 21 5.97 1.66 8.51
C VAL A 21 4.97 1.73 9.66
N VAL A 22 4.00 0.83 9.69
CA VAL A 22 2.94 0.78 10.71
C VAL A 22 3.52 0.58 12.12
N GLU A 23 4.47 -0.35 12.28
CA GLU A 23 5.13 -0.61 13.57
C GLU A 23 5.96 0.59 14.05
N THR A 24 6.64 1.30 13.13
CA THR A 24 7.45 2.48 13.46
C THR A 24 6.59 3.66 13.87
N ALA A 25 5.41 3.80 13.27
CA ALA A 25 4.42 4.81 13.63
C ALA A 25 3.75 4.56 14.99
N GLY A 26 3.98 3.39 15.62
CA GLY A 26 3.41 3.06 16.93
C GLY A 26 1.92 2.71 16.90
N GLU A 27 1.40 2.37 15.72
CA GLU A 27 0.01 2.05 15.50
C GLU A 27 -0.38 0.68 16.13
N SER A 28 -1.67 0.51 16.40
CA SER A 28 -2.21 -0.70 17.00
C SER A 28 -1.91 -1.94 16.14
N VAL A 29 -1.36 -2.97 16.78
CA VAL A 29 -1.13 -4.30 16.17
C VAL A 29 -2.41 -4.87 15.55
N HIS A 30 -3.56 -4.54 16.13
CA HIS A 30 -4.86 -4.96 15.59
C HIS A 30 -5.17 -4.35 14.23
N LEU A 31 -4.61 -3.18 13.87
CA LEU A 31 -4.85 -2.52 12.59
C LEU A 31 -3.81 -2.89 11.52
N ILE A 32 -2.68 -3.51 11.88
CA ILE A 32 -1.62 -3.90 10.93
C ILE A 32 -2.19 -4.67 9.73
N HIS A 33 -3.11 -5.61 9.95
CA HIS A 33 -3.69 -6.39 8.85
C HIS A 33 -4.45 -5.52 7.83
N ALA A 34 -5.08 -4.42 8.27
CA ALA A 34 -5.80 -3.49 7.39
C ALA A 34 -4.81 -2.68 6.53
N TYR A 35 -3.73 -2.18 7.12
CA TYR A 35 -2.65 -1.52 6.37
C TYR A 35 -1.95 -2.46 5.39
N LEU A 36 -1.70 -3.72 5.76
CA LEU A 36 -1.15 -4.72 4.85
C LEU A 36 -2.10 -5.03 3.69
N ASN A 37 -3.42 -5.05 3.93
CA ASN A 37 -4.39 -5.18 2.85
C ASN A 37 -4.34 -3.98 1.88
N PHE A 38 -4.17 -2.78 2.39
CA PHE A 38 -3.97 -1.60 1.54
C PHE A 38 -2.67 -1.69 0.72
N ALA A 39 -1.56 -2.10 1.32
CA ALA A 39 -0.29 -2.32 0.62
C ALA A 39 -0.42 -3.35 -0.52
N ARG A 40 -1.12 -4.47 -0.27
CA ARG A 40 -1.45 -5.49 -1.29
C ARG A 40 -2.25 -4.91 -2.46
N GLN A 41 -3.22 -4.03 -2.17
CA GLN A 41 -4.02 -3.37 -3.19
C GLN A 41 -3.17 -2.42 -4.05
N CYS A 42 -2.31 -1.62 -3.42
CA CYS A 42 -1.39 -0.72 -4.12
C CYS A 42 -0.44 -1.49 -5.05
N TYR A 43 0.16 -2.57 -4.57
CA TYR A 43 0.99 -3.43 -5.40
C TYR A 43 0.19 -4.00 -6.58
N ARG A 44 -0.98 -4.59 -6.35
CA ARG A 44 -1.81 -5.13 -7.43
C ARG A 44 -2.16 -4.08 -8.49
N ILE A 45 -2.50 -2.86 -8.06
CA ILE A 45 -2.80 -1.73 -8.96
C ILE A 45 -1.56 -1.37 -9.79
N SER A 46 -0.37 -1.31 -9.19
CA SER A 46 0.89 -1.03 -9.92
C SER A 46 1.23 -2.07 -11.00
N GLN A 47 0.76 -3.32 -10.82
CA GLN A 47 0.95 -4.38 -11.80
C GLN A 47 -0.04 -4.31 -12.97
N MET A 48 -1.10 -3.50 -12.85
CA MET A 48 -2.20 -3.42 -13.83
C MET A 48 -2.25 -2.07 -14.55
N PHE A 49 -1.92 -0.99 -13.85
CA PHE A 49 -2.06 0.38 -14.34
C PHE A 49 -0.76 1.16 -14.14
N SER A 50 -0.61 2.23 -14.92
CA SER A 50 0.50 3.17 -14.82
C SER A 50 0.00 4.62 -14.98
N GLY A 51 0.84 5.59 -14.61
CA GLY A 51 0.55 7.01 -14.76
C GLY A 51 -0.69 7.45 -13.97
N THR A 52 -1.49 8.35 -14.55
CA THR A 52 -2.67 8.93 -13.91
C THR A 52 -3.70 7.88 -13.47
N THR A 53 -3.89 6.80 -14.25
CA THR A 53 -4.84 5.75 -13.86
C THR A 53 -4.39 5.02 -12.59
N GLN A 54 -3.09 4.72 -12.48
CA GLN A 54 -2.54 4.11 -11.26
C GLN A 54 -2.74 5.02 -10.05
N LEU A 55 -2.42 6.31 -10.19
CA LEU A 55 -2.59 7.31 -9.15
C LEU A 55 -4.06 7.38 -8.69
N ASN A 56 -5.01 7.51 -9.62
CA ASN A 56 -6.44 7.61 -9.30
C ASN A 56 -6.97 6.36 -8.59
N GLU A 57 -6.56 5.17 -9.04
CA GLU A 57 -6.98 3.90 -8.43
C GLU A 57 -6.42 3.73 -7.01
N VAL A 58 -5.14 4.09 -6.80
CA VAL A 58 -4.54 4.07 -5.46
C VAL A 58 -5.19 5.12 -4.55
N TYR A 59 -5.44 6.32 -5.06
CA TYR A 59 -6.13 7.38 -4.32
C TYR A 59 -7.53 6.95 -3.85
N TYR A 60 -8.31 6.27 -4.69
CA TYR A 60 -9.60 5.72 -4.30
C TYR A 60 -9.50 4.70 -3.16
N ARG A 61 -8.46 3.85 -3.17
CA ARG A 61 -8.20 2.90 -2.07
C ARG A 61 -7.78 3.61 -0.81
N TYR A 62 -6.91 4.61 -0.91
CA TYR A 62 -6.51 5.46 0.19
C TYR A 62 -7.73 6.08 0.87
N GLN A 63 -8.60 6.75 0.11
CA GLN A 63 -9.82 7.35 0.66
C GLN A 63 -10.74 6.31 1.31
N THR A 64 -10.86 5.11 0.73
CA THR A 64 -11.67 4.04 1.31
C THR A 64 -11.16 3.65 2.71
N TRP A 65 -9.85 3.58 2.91
CA TRP A 65 -9.24 3.17 4.18
C TRP A 65 -9.15 4.32 5.19
N ALA A 66 -8.85 5.53 4.75
CA ALA A 66 -8.91 6.73 5.58
C ALA A 66 -10.33 6.93 6.16
N ASN A 67 -11.37 6.79 5.33
CA ASN A 67 -12.77 6.85 5.77
C ASN A 67 -13.17 5.70 6.72
N ARG A 68 -12.39 4.62 6.79
CA ARG A 68 -12.56 3.51 7.76
C ARG A 68 -11.78 3.75 9.06
N GLY A 69 -11.10 4.89 9.18
CA GLY A 69 -10.36 5.31 10.36
C GLY A 69 -8.91 4.85 10.41
N LEU A 70 -8.31 4.49 9.27
CA LEU A 70 -6.84 4.33 9.21
C LEU A 70 -6.17 5.71 9.10
N ASP A 71 -4.99 5.82 9.70
CA ASP A 71 -4.18 7.02 9.71
C ASP A 71 -3.68 7.37 8.30
N GLU A 72 -3.92 8.62 7.91
CA GLU A 72 -3.65 9.12 6.56
C GLU A 72 -2.16 9.24 6.25
N ASP A 73 -1.32 9.53 7.25
CA ASP A 73 0.13 9.64 7.07
C ASP A 73 0.73 8.25 6.84
N ILE A 74 0.31 7.25 7.62
CA ILE A 74 0.72 5.85 7.44
C ILE A 74 0.27 5.31 6.07
N LEU A 75 -0.95 5.64 5.64
CA LEU A 75 -1.42 5.25 4.30
C LEU A 75 -0.61 5.92 3.19
N THR A 76 -0.22 7.18 3.36
CA THR A 76 0.61 7.91 2.39
C THR A 76 1.99 7.24 2.25
N ASP A 77 2.66 6.97 3.37
CA ASP A 77 3.96 6.26 3.39
C ASP A 77 3.88 4.88 2.72
N ILE A 78 2.78 4.15 2.90
CA ILE A 78 2.57 2.84 2.27
C ILE A 78 2.39 2.97 0.75
N ALA A 79 1.72 4.02 0.28
CA ALA A 79 1.52 4.25 -1.15
C ALA A 79 2.85 4.54 -1.88
N GLU A 80 3.77 5.25 -1.23
CA GLU A 80 5.11 5.51 -1.76
C GLU A 80 5.93 4.22 -2.00
N LEU A 81 5.69 3.17 -1.19
CA LEU A 81 6.31 1.86 -1.41
C LEU A 81 5.94 1.24 -2.76
N CYS A 82 4.82 1.66 -3.34
CA CYS A 82 4.35 1.25 -4.65
C CYS A 82 4.62 2.30 -5.74
N GLY A 83 5.46 3.30 -5.44
CA GLY A 83 5.84 4.38 -6.36
C GLY A 83 4.75 5.41 -6.61
N ILE A 84 3.79 5.56 -5.68
CA ILE A 84 2.70 6.52 -5.81
C ILE A 84 2.80 7.58 -4.72
N ASP A 85 2.97 8.83 -5.17
CA ASP A 85 2.82 10.01 -4.33
C ASP A 85 1.34 10.44 -4.35
N ILE A 86 0.63 10.16 -3.26
CA ILE A 86 -0.77 10.52 -3.08
C ILE A 86 -0.94 12.02 -2.82
N THR A 87 0.07 12.70 -2.30
CA THR A 87 0.01 14.14 -1.98
C THR A 87 -0.04 15.02 -3.23
N ALA A 88 0.31 14.44 -4.39
CA ALA A 88 0.23 15.09 -5.69
C ALA A 88 -1.19 15.14 -6.29
N TYR A 89 -2.21 14.61 -5.59
CA TYR A 89 -3.61 14.58 -6.02
C TYR A 89 -4.38 15.83 -5.58
#